data_AF-A0A1Y1X9E1-F1
#
_entry.id   AF-A0A1Y1X9E1-F1
#
_cell.length_a   1.000
_cell.length_b   1.000
_cell.length_c   1.000
_cell.angle_alpha   90.00
_cell.angle_beta   90.00
_cell.angle_gamma   90.00
#
_symmetry.space_group_name_H-M   'P 1'
#
loop_
_entity.id
_entity.type
_entity.pdbx_description
1 polymer ?
#
loop_
_entity_poly.entity_id
_entity_poly.type
_entity_poly.pdbx_seq_one_letter_code
_entity_poly.pdbx_strand_id
1 'polypeptide(L)'
;MRYNKLFFPLLASLALANPVIEKDGRYIYKRGDKQFYVPMELRNNNFDNSASNWSFARSKASQDFILFWEPGFGNNPAAAPNNLKFDVDDVLQKAEKFFDYYVNTLKFIQGPSQTDKYKMSIWIKYQTEWLATGSGYDNVVGALWVNPSTIQPVGGTIAHEVGHTFQYQVHCDGKYGFRDQDYVGTYWEICAQWMASRLYPEMFSNTEFELIPNNCWKHPLHENFRYQSILMNEYWSEKHGIDIVGNVWNGAQDRDDPIDAYKRVTKINQQQFNDEMFMVAQKNILFDYKHMKNVLRPFRNRYNIKLQNNADGTYQIPPEQCTQSYGYAPIPLEIPQGGKVTVKFTGITGDGRYHTANDKVAGWRYGFVAVKSDGENAVYSNPTTGTTQTSTLTYTVPAGTKELWLVVMGAPTEHVRHHWKEGDNSGDEHFPWKIALSTCIRGQRCNPSIQVDNNAPQGSSSNNAADVPATNPPANNPPATNQPSTDNSKCFSTVLGYPCCKNTKEVSVKDCDGSWGVENDQWCGIGGTPVNLDNCWAKKLGYSCCASKCAEVYYTDANGKWGVENGKWCGIIA
;
A
#
# COMPACT_ATOMS: atom_id res chain seq x y z
N MET A 1 2.62 -57.03 3.68
CA MET A 1 1.16 -56.92 3.90
C MET A 1 0.77 -55.48 3.66
N ARG A 2 0.06 -55.22 2.55
CA ARG A 2 -0.48 -53.90 2.19
C ARG A 2 -1.83 -53.74 2.89
N TYR A 3 -2.00 -52.70 3.69
CA TYR A 3 -3.33 -52.30 4.19
C TYR A 3 -3.77 -51.03 3.46
N ASN A 4 -4.70 -51.21 2.52
CA ASN A 4 -5.49 -50.15 1.93
C ASN A 4 -6.36 -49.50 3.03
N LYS A 5 -6.18 -48.20 3.28
CA LYS A 5 -7.23 -47.39 3.92
C LYS A 5 -8.17 -46.89 2.82
N LEU A 6 -9.35 -47.50 2.74
CA LEU A 6 -10.46 -46.96 1.97
C LEU A 6 -10.87 -45.61 2.56
N PHE A 7 -10.82 -44.57 1.74
CA PHE A 7 -11.57 -43.33 1.97
C PHE A 7 -13.05 -43.62 1.74
N PHE A 8 -13.85 -43.54 2.80
CA PHE A 8 -15.30 -43.39 2.67
C PHE A 8 -15.59 -41.91 2.37
N PRO A 9 -16.34 -41.57 1.30
CA PRO A 9 -16.88 -40.24 1.18
C PRO A 9 -18.01 -40.12 2.21
N LEU A 10 -17.86 -39.21 3.17
CA LEU A 10 -18.97 -38.81 4.00
C LEU A 10 -19.94 -38.03 3.10
N LEU A 11 -20.95 -38.72 2.58
CA LEU A 11 -22.16 -38.09 2.08
C LEU A 11 -22.76 -37.30 3.25
N ALA A 12 -22.50 -35.98 3.28
CA ALA A 12 -23.27 -35.07 4.11
C ALA A 12 -24.72 -35.15 3.61
N SER A 13 -25.57 -35.80 4.41
CA SER A 13 -27.00 -35.90 4.17
C SER A 13 -27.59 -34.50 3.92
N LEU A 14 -28.30 -34.33 2.80
CA LEU A 14 -29.31 -33.28 2.65
C LEU A 14 -30.40 -33.51 3.70
N ALA A 15 -30.18 -33.01 4.91
CA ALA A 15 -31.27 -32.70 5.81
C ALA A 15 -31.77 -31.31 5.42
N LEU A 16 -33.06 -31.20 5.08
CA LEU A 16 -33.81 -29.93 5.02
C LEU A 16 -33.66 -29.25 6.38
N ALA A 17 -32.65 -28.40 6.52
CA ALA A 17 -32.42 -27.68 7.76
C ALA A 17 -33.17 -26.36 7.64
N ASN A 18 -34.42 -26.33 8.12
CA ASN A 18 -35.09 -25.06 8.41
C ASN A 18 -34.10 -24.15 9.17
N PRO A 19 -34.09 -22.83 8.88
CA PRO A 19 -33.19 -21.93 9.57
C PRO A 19 -33.42 -22.03 11.07
N VAL A 20 -32.35 -22.16 11.84
CA VAL A 20 -32.43 -22.10 13.29
C VAL A 20 -32.57 -20.63 13.66
N ILE A 21 -33.57 -20.31 14.47
CA ILE A 21 -33.69 -18.98 15.08
C ILE A 21 -32.93 -19.04 16.41
N GLU A 22 -31.88 -18.24 16.51
CA GLU A 22 -31.10 -18.12 17.75
C GLU A 22 -31.88 -17.35 18.83
N LYS A 23 -31.42 -17.45 20.08
CA LYS A 23 -32.09 -16.79 21.23
C LYS A 23 -32.18 -15.27 21.08
N ASP A 24 -31.30 -14.66 20.30
CA ASP A 24 -31.27 -13.23 19.99
C ASP A 24 -32.03 -12.88 18.70
N GLY A 25 -32.77 -13.82 18.12
CA GLY A 25 -33.62 -13.61 16.94
C GLY A 25 -32.90 -13.70 15.59
N ARG A 26 -31.61 -14.09 15.56
CA ARG A 26 -30.87 -14.29 14.30
C ARG A 26 -31.30 -15.57 13.60
N TYR A 27 -31.40 -15.51 12.27
CA TYR A 27 -31.73 -16.65 11.42
C TYR A 27 -30.44 -17.24 10.85
N ILE A 28 -30.19 -18.54 11.08
CA ILE A 28 -28.93 -19.18 10.68
C ILE A 28 -29.14 -20.54 10.01
N TYR A 29 -28.23 -20.89 9.11
CA TYR A 29 -28.09 -22.25 8.57
C TYR A 29 -26.72 -22.83 8.95
N LYS A 30 -26.68 -24.09 9.41
CA LYS A 30 -25.42 -24.78 9.70
C LYS A 30 -24.70 -25.15 8.40
N ARG A 31 -23.44 -24.73 8.24
CA ARG A 31 -22.65 -24.90 7.01
C ARG A 31 -21.20 -25.29 7.31
N GLY A 32 -21.00 -26.44 7.95
CA GLY A 32 -19.70 -26.87 8.45
C GLY A 32 -19.45 -26.27 9.84
N ASP A 33 -18.20 -25.91 10.11
CA ASP A 33 -17.79 -25.37 11.42
C ASP A 33 -18.34 -23.96 11.68
N LYS A 34 -18.51 -23.17 10.61
CA LYS A 34 -19.13 -21.85 10.63
C LYS A 34 -20.55 -21.88 10.06
N GLN A 35 -21.39 -20.95 10.50
CA GLN A 35 -22.79 -20.83 10.12
C GLN A 35 -22.97 -19.80 9.00
N PHE A 36 -24.04 -19.93 8.22
CA PHE A 36 -24.51 -18.85 7.36
C PHE A 36 -25.55 -18.04 8.11
N TYR A 37 -25.25 -16.77 8.38
CA TYR A 37 -26.21 -15.79 8.90
C TYR A 37 -27.12 -15.32 7.77
N VAL A 38 -28.44 -15.33 7.97
CA VAL A 38 -29.43 -14.85 7.01
C VAL A 38 -29.70 -13.37 7.27
N PRO A 39 -29.29 -12.47 6.35
CA PRO A 39 -29.54 -11.03 6.48
C PRO A 39 -31.02 -10.71 6.61
N MET A 40 -31.34 -9.61 7.29
CA MET A 40 -32.72 -9.14 7.49
C MET A 40 -33.52 -9.08 6.18
N GLU A 41 -32.93 -8.55 5.12
CA GLU A 41 -33.55 -8.42 3.80
C GLU A 41 -33.80 -9.76 3.08
N LEU A 42 -33.06 -10.82 3.46
CA LEU A 42 -33.18 -12.15 2.84
C LEU A 42 -34.01 -13.14 3.66
N ARG A 43 -34.64 -12.72 4.76
CA ARG A 43 -35.43 -13.62 5.63
C ARG A 43 -36.64 -14.27 4.92
N ASN A 44 -37.15 -13.63 3.88
CA ASN A 44 -38.25 -14.17 3.06
C ASN A 44 -37.74 -15.05 1.90
N ASN A 45 -36.43 -15.13 1.66
CA ASN A 45 -35.87 -15.99 0.62
C ASN A 45 -35.87 -17.44 1.08
N ASN A 46 -36.49 -18.34 0.30
CA ASN A 46 -36.44 -19.77 0.56
C ASN A 46 -35.18 -20.38 -0.05
N PHE A 47 -34.12 -20.48 0.72
CA PHE A 47 -32.82 -20.99 0.25
C PHE A 47 -32.84 -22.47 -0.17
N ASP A 48 -33.81 -23.27 0.29
CA ASP A 48 -33.96 -24.67 -0.10
C ASP A 48 -34.78 -24.83 -1.40
N ASN A 49 -35.43 -23.77 -1.89
CA ASN A 49 -36.13 -23.78 -3.16
C ASN A 49 -35.19 -23.36 -4.30
N SER A 50 -34.93 -24.28 -5.24
CA SER A 50 -34.10 -23.98 -6.41
C SER A 50 -34.66 -22.88 -7.31
N ALA A 51 -35.95 -22.55 -7.22
CA ALA A 51 -36.57 -21.45 -7.96
C ALA A 51 -36.33 -20.06 -7.33
N SER A 52 -35.92 -19.98 -6.06
CA SER A 52 -35.58 -18.70 -5.42
C SER A 52 -34.34 -18.08 -6.04
N ASN A 53 -34.20 -16.75 -6.00
CA ASN A 53 -33.04 -16.08 -6.60
C ASN A 53 -31.73 -16.60 -5.98
N TRP A 54 -31.73 -16.76 -4.65
CA TRP A 54 -30.65 -17.35 -3.90
C TRP A 54 -31.05 -18.72 -3.36
N SER A 55 -30.29 -19.77 -3.71
CA SER A 55 -30.57 -21.14 -3.30
C SER A 55 -29.30 -21.89 -2.98
N PHE A 56 -29.36 -22.80 -2.02
CA PHE A 56 -28.23 -23.68 -1.69
C PHE A 56 -27.84 -24.60 -2.84
N ALA A 57 -28.76 -24.92 -3.75
CA ALA A 57 -28.47 -25.66 -4.98
C ALA A 57 -27.55 -24.88 -5.94
N ARG A 58 -27.48 -23.55 -5.78
CA ARG A 58 -26.57 -22.63 -6.51
C ARG A 58 -25.69 -21.87 -5.54
N SER A 59 -25.02 -22.63 -4.68
CA SER A 59 -24.08 -22.11 -3.71
C SER A 59 -22.90 -23.04 -3.53
N LYS A 60 -21.79 -22.49 -3.05
CA LYS A 60 -20.63 -23.27 -2.58
C LYS A 60 -20.02 -22.55 -1.40
N ALA A 61 -19.59 -23.32 -0.39
CA ALA A 61 -18.95 -22.77 0.81
C ALA A 61 -17.52 -23.30 0.92
N SER A 62 -16.62 -22.41 1.32
CA SER A 62 -15.26 -22.69 1.79
C SER A 62 -15.21 -22.58 3.31
N GLN A 63 -14.05 -22.37 3.93
CA GLN A 63 -13.93 -22.27 5.39
C GLN A 63 -14.61 -21.00 5.93
N ASP A 64 -14.30 -19.86 5.34
CA ASP A 64 -14.65 -18.53 5.81
C ASP A 64 -15.72 -17.85 4.94
N PHE A 65 -15.98 -18.38 3.74
CA PHE A 65 -17.00 -17.83 2.83
C PHE A 65 -18.10 -18.81 2.44
N ILE A 66 -19.26 -18.24 2.10
CA ILE A 66 -20.32 -18.88 1.32
C ILE A 66 -20.66 -18.03 0.11
N LEU A 67 -20.58 -18.60 -1.08
CA LEU A 67 -20.85 -17.95 -2.35
C LEU A 67 -22.17 -18.46 -2.91
N PHE A 68 -23.05 -17.54 -3.31
CA PHE A 68 -24.29 -17.80 -4.05
C PHE A 68 -24.22 -17.18 -5.44
N TRP A 69 -24.90 -17.78 -6.42
CA TRP A 69 -25.04 -17.20 -7.75
C TRP A 69 -26.48 -17.25 -8.24
N GLU A 70 -26.84 -16.25 -9.05
CA GLU A 70 -28.20 -16.10 -9.56
C GLU A 70 -28.60 -17.20 -10.57
N PRO A 71 -29.90 -17.46 -10.78
CA PRO A 71 -30.38 -18.59 -11.58
C PRO A 71 -29.89 -18.61 -13.03
N GLY A 72 -29.56 -17.46 -13.61
CA GLY A 72 -29.11 -17.33 -15.00
C GLY A 72 -27.83 -18.13 -15.33
N PHE A 73 -26.97 -18.39 -14.34
CA PHE A 73 -25.77 -19.22 -14.53
C PHE A 73 -26.06 -20.73 -14.60
N GLY A 74 -27.31 -21.15 -14.31
CA GLY A 74 -27.65 -22.56 -14.15
C GLY A 74 -26.94 -23.21 -12.96
N ASN A 75 -26.74 -24.53 -13.02
CA ASN A 75 -26.11 -25.30 -11.95
C ASN A 75 -24.57 -25.29 -12.01
N ASN A 76 -23.99 -24.87 -13.14
CA ASN A 76 -22.55 -24.83 -13.35
C ASN A 76 -22.16 -23.49 -14.00
N PRO A 77 -21.71 -22.50 -13.19
CA PRO A 77 -21.30 -21.21 -13.72
C PRO A 77 -20.17 -21.26 -14.76
N ALA A 78 -19.33 -22.30 -14.75
CA ALA A 78 -18.29 -22.47 -15.76
C ALA A 78 -18.85 -22.81 -17.16
N ALA A 79 -20.11 -23.24 -17.25
CA ALA A 79 -20.81 -23.53 -18.50
C ALA A 79 -21.66 -22.35 -19.02
N ALA A 80 -21.67 -21.21 -18.32
CA ALA A 80 -22.38 -20.01 -18.77
C ALA A 80 -21.70 -19.39 -20.02
N PRO A 81 -22.34 -18.42 -20.69
CA PRO A 81 -21.72 -17.69 -21.81
C PRO A 81 -20.37 -17.09 -21.44
N ASN A 82 -19.46 -16.93 -22.39
CA ASN A 82 -18.06 -16.53 -22.12
C ASN A 82 -17.91 -15.21 -21.32
N ASN A 83 -18.81 -14.24 -21.50
CA ASN A 83 -18.80 -12.97 -20.77
C ASN A 83 -19.43 -13.05 -19.37
N LEU A 84 -19.96 -14.21 -18.99
CA LEU A 84 -20.65 -14.46 -17.73
C LEU A 84 -20.09 -15.66 -16.97
N LYS A 85 -19.40 -16.59 -17.63
CA LYS A 85 -18.84 -17.76 -16.95
C LYS A 85 -17.79 -17.37 -15.93
N PHE A 86 -17.75 -18.08 -14.82
CA PHE A 86 -16.68 -17.93 -13.83
C PHE A 86 -16.44 -19.28 -13.15
N ASP A 87 -15.27 -19.41 -12.55
CA ASP A 87 -14.92 -20.57 -11.76
C ASP A 87 -15.19 -20.29 -10.28
N VAL A 88 -16.15 -21.01 -9.70
CA VAL A 88 -16.56 -20.86 -8.29
C VAL A 88 -15.39 -21.19 -7.34
N ASP A 89 -14.55 -22.16 -7.70
CA ASP A 89 -13.42 -22.58 -6.87
C ASP A 89 -12.29 -21.57 -6.89
N ASP A 90 -12.01 -20.94 -8.04
CA ASP A 90 -11.04 -19.85 -8.14
C ASP A 90 -11.45 -18.65 -7.27
N VAL A 91 -12.73 -18.27 -7.29
CA VAL A 91 -13.26 -17.18 -6.46
C VAL A 91 -13.10 -17.49 -4.98
N LEU A 92 -13.54 -18.67 -4.53
CA LEU A 92 -13.45 -19.06 -3.12
C LEU A 92 -12.00 -19.20 -2.68
N GLN A 93 -11.13 -19.83 -3.47
CA GLN A 93 -9.71 -20.00 -3.11
C GLN A 93 -9.02 -18.65 -2.90
N LYS A 94 -9.28 -17.66 -3.77
CA LYS A 94 -8.71 -16.33 -3.63
C LYS A 94 -9.33 -15.54 -2.48
N ALA A 95 -10.64 -15.65 -2.26
CA ALA A 95 -11.29 -15.04 -1.10
C ALA A 95 -10.68 -15.55 0.22
N GLU A 96 -10.44 -16.87 0.34
CA GLU A 96 -9.77 -17.48 1.49
C GLU A 96 -8.33 -16.96 1.66
N LYS A 97 -7.57 -16.80 0.57
CA LYS A 97 -6.24 -16.17 0.61
C LYS A 97 -6.29 -14.74 1.14
N PHE A 98 -7.30 -13.96 0.73
CA PHE A 98 -7.47 -12.58 1.20
C PHE A 98 -7.85 -12.54 2.67
N PHE A 99 -8.77 -13.41 3.09
CA PHE A 99 -9.18 -13.53 4.48
C PHE A 99 -8.00 -13.89 5.38
N ASP A 100 -7.24 -14.93 5.03
CA ASP A 100 -6.02 -15.32 5.76
C ASP A 100 -5.05 -14.14 5.88
N TYR A 101 -4.76 -13.44 4.79
CA TYR A 101 -3.85 -12.30 4.81
C TYR A 101 -4.37 -11.14 5.69
N TYR A 102 -5.67 -10.82 5.61
CA TYR A 102 -6.26 -9.70 6.35
C TYR A 102 -6.42 -9.99 7.86
N VAL A 103 -6.66 -11.25 8.23
CA VAL A 103 -6.64 -11.69 9.63
C VAL A 103 -5.22 -11.81 10.15
N ASN A 104 -4.38 -12.60 9.48
CA ASN A 104 -3.13 -13.08 10.06
C ASN A 104 -1.96 -12.12 9.83
N THR A 105 -1.96 -11.36 8.74
CA THR A 105 -0.89 -10.38 8.44
C THR A 105 -1.31 -8.96 8.80
N LEU A 106 -2.46 -8.50 8.31
CA LEU A 106 -2.87 -7.10 8.49
C LEU A 106 -3.58 -6.81 9.82
N LYS A 107 -3.97 -7.86 10.57
CA LYS A 107 -4.61 -7.77 11.89
C LYS A 107 -5.87 -6.89 11.91
N PHE A 108 -6.72 -6.99 10.88
CA PHE A 108 -8.03 -6.32 10.90
C PHE A 108 -9.01 -6.97 11.88
N ILE A 109 -8.84 -8.26 12.17
CA ILE A 109 -9.58 -8.96 13.22
C ILE A 109 -8.68 -9.15 14.43
N GLN A 110 -9.11 -8.62 15.59
CA GLN A 110 -8.37 -8.71 16.85
C GLN A 110 -9.29 -9.11 18.01
N GLY A 111 -9.02 -10.28 18.58
CA GLY A 111 -9.86 -10.86 19.63
C GLY A 111 -11.08 -11.60 19.05
N PRO A 112 -12.13 -11.81 19.85
CA PRO A 112 -13.34 -12.51 19.41
C PRO A 112 -14.00 -11.82 18.23
N SER A 113 -14.36 -12.59 17.20
CA SER A 113 -14.98 -12.05 15.99
C SER A 113 -16.30 -12.75 15.68
N GLN A 114 -17.23 -12.03 15.06
CA GLN A 114 -18.41 -12.68 14.46
C GLN A 114 -17.99 -13.66 13.37
N THR A 115 -16.82 -13.49 12.76
CA THR A 115 -16.27 -14.44 11.77
C THR A 115 -15.89 -15.78 12.38
N ASP A 116 -15.69 -15.89 13.70
CA ASP A 116 -15.49 -17.20 14.36
C ASP A 116 -16.74 -18.08 14.26
N LYS A 117 -17.90 -17.43 14.11
CA LYS A 117 -19.21 -18.06 14.07
C LYS A 117 -19.81 -18.08 12.67
N TYR A 118 -19.67 -17.00 11.90
CA TYR A 118 -20.35 -16.81 10.63
C TYR A 118 -19.38 -16.76 9.46
N LYS A 119 -19.79 -17.36 8.34
CA LYS A 119 -19.14 -17.18 7.05
C LYS A 119 -19.53 -15.82 6.47
N MET A 120 -18.57 -15.13 5.86
CA MET A 120 -18.84 -13.98 5.01
C MET A 120 -19.52 -14.45 3.72
N SER A 121 -20.44 -13.65 3.18
CA SER A 121 -21.22 -14.04 1.99
C SER A 121 -20.75 -13.36 0.72
N ILE A 122 -20.65 -14.10 -0.38
CA ILE A 122 -20.37 -13.58 -1.73
C ILE A 122 -21.61 -13.80 -2.61
N TRP A 123 -22.11 -12.73 -3.24
CA TRP A 123 -23.32 -12.74 -4.06
C TRP A 123 -22.98 -12.42 -5.52
N ILE A 124 -23.05 -13.43 -6.39
CA ILE A 124 -22.71 -13.28 -7.81
C ILE A 124 -23.97 -12.96 -8.64
N LYS A 125 -23.99 -11.76 -9.23
CA LYS A 125 -25.08 -11.25 -10.07
C LYS A 125 -24.94 -11.68 -11.53
N TYR A 126 -26.06 -12.08 -12.14
CA TYR A 126 -26.12 -12.44 -13.55
C TYR A 126 -26.28 -11.20 -14.43
N GLN A 127 -25.17 -10.49 -14.64
CA GLN A 127 -25.11 -9.29 -15.48
C GLN A 127 -23.71 -9.06 -16.02
N THR A 128 -23.59 -8.26 -17.09
CA THR A 128 -22.31 -7.87 -17.68
C THR A 128 -21.84 -6.48 -17.26
N GLU A 129 -22.75 -5.63 -16.77
CA GLU A 129 -22.41 -4.30 -16.24
C GLU A 129 -21.53 -4.44 -15.00
N TRP A 130 -20.48 -3.62 -14.92
CA TRP A 130 -19.50 -3.64 -13.84
C TRP A 130 -20.20 -3.58 -12.48
N LEU A 131 -19.87 -4.54 -11.61
CA LEU A 131 -20.32 -4.57 -10.24
C LEU A 131 -19.23 -5.19 -9.36
N ALA A 132 -18.71 -4.41 -8.44
CA ALA A 132 -17.97 -4.89 -7.29
C ALA A 132 -18.29 -3.97 -6.11
N THR A 133 -18.72 -4.57 -5.00
CA THR A 133 -19.06 -3.82 -3.78
C THR A 133 -18.86 -4.71 -2.57
N GLY A 134 -18.02 -4.28 -1.63
CA GLY A 134 -17.84 -4.89 -0.33
C GLY A 134 -18.47 -4.05 0.78
N SER A 135 -19.09 -4.70 1.76
CA SER A 135 -19.68 -4.08 2.94
C SER A 135 -20.02 -5.19 3.96
N GLY A 136 -21.22 -5.16 4.52
CA GLY A 136 -21.78 -6.25 5.31
C GLY A 136 -23.24 -6.06 5.64
N TYR A 137 -23.75 -6.97 6.45
CA TYR A 137 -25.15 -7.05 6.83
C TYR A 137 -25.36 -6.87 8.32
N ASP A 138 -26.36 -6.05 8.65
CA ASP A 138 -26.99 -5.93 9.97
C ASP A 138 -26.00 -5.66 11.12
N ASN A 139 -24.82 -5.12 10.84
CA ASN A 139 -23.69 -5.02 11.77
C ASN A 139 -23.28 -6.38 12.38
N VAL A 140 -23.49 -7.48 11.65
CA VAL A 140 -23.17 -8.85 12.07
C VAL A 140 -22.03 -9.45 11.27
N VAL A 141 -22.06 -9.38 9.95
CA VAL A 141 -21.11 -10.10 9.10
C VAL A 141 -20.81 -9.34 7.82
N GLY A 142 -19.54 -9.36 7.41
CA GLY A 142 -19.12 -8.84 6.13
C GLY A 142 -19.73 -9.59 4.93
N ALA A 143 -19.95 -8.87 3.82
CA ALA A 143 -20.46 -9.41 2.57
C ALA A 143 -19.89 -8.69 1.33
N LEU A 144 -19.93 -9.39 0.19
CA LEU A 144 -19.46 -8.96 -1.11
C LEU A 144 -20.55 -9.20 -2.17
N TRP A 145 -20.80 -8.22 -3.05
CA TRP A 145 -21.67 -8.35 -4.22
C TRP A 145 -20.87 -8.04 -5.48
N VAL A 146 -20.79 -9.00 -6.39
CA VAL A 146 -19.95 -8.92 -7.59
C VAL A 146 -20.62 -9.58 -8.78
N ASN A 147 -20.04 -9.41 -9.96
CA ASN A 147 -20.49 -10.07 -11.17
C ASN A 147 -19.29 -10.57 -12.00
N PRO A 148 -19.52 -11.35 -13.07
CA PRO A 148 -18.46 -11.92 -13.88
C PRO A 148 -17.45 -10.93 -14.48
N SER A 149 -17.80 -9.65 -14.68
CA SER A 149 -16.87 -8.65 -15.22
C SER A 149 -15.82 -8.15 -14.21
N THR A 150 -15.95 -8.48 -12.92
CA THR A 150 -15.01 -8.09 -11.86
C THR A 150 -14.26 -9.27 -11.23
N ILE A 151 -14.63 -10.50 -11.61
CA ILE A 151 -14.01 -11.76 -11.16
C ILE A 151 -13.31 -12.54 -12.30
N GLN A 152 -13.08 -11.91 -13.46
CA GLN A 152 -12.40 -12.52 -14.60
C GLN A 152 -11.21 -11.66 -15.09
N PRO A 153 -10.01 -11.84 -14.53
CA PRO A 153 -9.68 -12.76 -13.42
C PRO A 153 -10.07 -12.18 -12.06
N VAL A 154 -10.24 -13.04 -11.06
CA VAL A 154 -10.26 -12.62 -9.66
C VAL A 154 -8.86 -12.11 -9.31
N GLY A 155 -8.77 -10.83 -8.92
CA GLY A 155 -7.52 -10.13 -8.65
C GLY A 155 -7.71 -8.94 -7.71
N GLY A 156 -6.98 -7.84 -7.96
CA GLY A 156 -6.96 -6.64 -7.12
C GLY A 156 -8.34 -6.07 -6.78
N THR A 157 -9.30 -6.06 -7.71
CA THR A 157 -10.67 -5.60 -7.44
C THR A 157 -11.33 -6.40 -6.33
N ILE A 158 -11.23 -7.73 -6.35
CA ILE A 158 -11.85 -8.57 -5.31
C ILE A 158 -11.09 -8.48 -4.00
N ALA A 159 -9.75 -8.34 -4.04
CA ALA A 159 -8.97 -8.06 -2.85
C ALA A 159 -9.42 -6.74 -2.19
N HIS A 160 -9.71 -5.70 -2.98
CA HIS A 160 -10.21 -4.41 -2.52
C HIS A 160 -11.59 -4.54 -1.85
N GLU A 161 -12.55 -5.21 -2.51
CA GLU A 161 -13.88 -5.35 -1.92
C GLU A 161 -13.91 -6.27 -0.68
N VAL A 162 -13.07 -7.31 -0.63
CA VAL A 162 -12.87 -8.07 0.62
C VAL A 162 -12.23 -7.17 1.68
N GLY A 163 -11.42 -6.17 1.29
CA GLY A 163 -10.94 -5.12 2.19
C GLY A 163 -12.10 -4.37 2.85
N HIS A 164 -13.07 -3.88 2.08
CA HIS A 164 -14.29 -3.25 2.63
C HIS A 164 -15.10 -4.19 3.52
N THR A 165 -15.13 -5.47 3.17
CA THR A 165 -15.78 -6.50 3.99
C THR A 165 -15.14 -6.58 5.38
N PHE A 166 -13.82 -6.49 5.47
CA PHE A 166 -13.07 -6.49 6.73
C PHE A 166 -13.18 -5.17 7.50
N GLN A 167 -13.16 -4.04 6.80
CA GLN A 167 -13.45 -2.72 7.38
C GLN A 167 -14.83 -2.71 8.03
N TYR A 168 -15.83 -3.30 7.38
CA TYR A 168 -17.15 -3.49 7.96
C TYR A 168 -17.07 -4.41 9.19
N GLN A 169 -16.37 -5.53 9.08
CA GLN A 169 -16.25 -6.53 10.13
C GLN A 169 -15.67 -5.97 11.45
N VAL A 170 -14.76 -5.00 11.41
CA VAL A 170 -14.21 -4.33 12.60
C VAL A 170 -15.33 -3.82 13.52
N HIS A 171 -16.39 -3.24 12.95
CA HIS A 171 -17.53 -2.78 13.74
C HIS A 171 -18.45 -3.91 14.21
N CYS A 172 -18.65 -4.93 13.38
CA CYS A 172 -19.40 -6.14 13.77
C CYS A 172 -18.78 -6.82 15.01
N ASP A 173 -17.47 -6.66 15.18
CA ASP A 173 -16.70 -7.18 16.30
C ASP A 173 -16.67 -6.20 17.51
N GLY A 174 -17.52 -5.17 17.49
CA GLY A 174 -17.77 -4.26 18.62
C GLY A 174 -16.83 -3.05 18.69
N LYS A 175 -16.10 -2.74 17.62
CA LYS A 175 -15.26 -1.53 17.52
C LYS A 175 -15.98 -0.41 16.76
N TYR A 176 -15.37 0.78 16.71
CA TYR A 176 -15.92 1.90 15.95
C TYR A 176 -15.79 1.69 14.44
N GLY A 177 -14.57 1.44 13.94
CA GLY A 177 -14.34 1.12 12.52
C GLY A 177 -14.68 2.25 11.54
N PHE A 178 -14.48 3.52 11.94
CA PHE A 178 -14.63 4.70 11.08
C PHE A 178 -15.97 4.80 10.34
N ARG A 179 -17.09 4.88 11.06
CA ARG A 179 -18.45 4.88 10.46
C ARG A 179 -19.20 6.17 10.67
N ASP A 180 -20.19 6.39 9.81
CA ASP A 180 -21.25 7.41 9.98
C ASP A 180 -20.75 8.85 10.15
N GLN A 181 -19.60 9.18 9.54
CA GLN A 181 -19.04 10.52 9.47
C GLN A 181 -18.75 10.90 8.02
N ASP A 182 -18.86 12.19 7.69
CA ASP A 182 -18.59 12.72 6.35
C ASP A 182 -17.08 12.89 6.06
N TYR A 183 -16.20 12.64 7.02
CA TYR A 183 -14.73 12.78 6.87
C TYR A 183 -13.97 11.44 6.86
N VAL A 184 -14.68 10.30 6.82
CA VAL A 184 -14.03 8.96 6.85
C VAL A 184 -14.16 8.18 5.55
N GLY A 185 -15.09 8.53 4.66
CA GLY A 185 -15.34 7.80 3.41
C GLY A 185 -14.09 7.63 2.55
N THR A 186 -13.22 8.65 2.46
CA THR A 186 -11.99 8.56 1.66
C THR A 186 -11.04 7.53 2.22
N TYR A 187 -11.00 7.42 3.55
CA TYR A 187 -10.13 6.46 4.18
C TYR A 187 -10.58 5.01 3.97
N TRP A 188 -11.88 4.74 3.84
CA TRP A 188 -12.38 3.41 3.46
C TRP A 188 -11.77 2.98 2.12
N GLU A 189 -11.85 3.86 1.11
CA GLU A 189 -11.32 3.60 -0.23
C GLU A 189 -9.79 3.49 -0.23
N ILE A 190 -9.10 4.45 0.41
CA ILE A 190 -7.63 4.44 0.53
C ILE A 190 -7.16 3.14 1.18
N CYS A 191 -7.81 2.74 2.27
CA CYS A 191 -7.42 1.56 3.00
C CYS A 191 -7.72 0.28 2.22
N ALA A 192 -8.87 0.15 1.56
CA ALA A 192 -9.19 -1.02 0.76
C ALA A 192 -8.23 -1.15 -0.45
N GLN A 193 -7.87 -0.03 -1.08
CA GLN A 193 -6.84 -0.01 -2.12
C GLN A 193 -5.46 -0.37 -1.60
N TRP A 194 -5.07 0.14 -0.43
CA TRP A 194 -3.81 -0.23 0.21
C TRP A 194 -3.78 -1.72 0.59
N MET A 195 -4.90 -2.30 1.04
CA MET A 195 -5.00 -3.74 1.33
C MET A 195 -4.83 -4.58 0.06
N ALA A 196 -5.52 -4.19 -1.03
CA ALA A 196 -5.40 -4.85 -2.33
C ALA A 196 -3.98 -4.76 -2.90
N SER A 197 -3.32 -3.61 -2.76
CA SER A 197 -1.96 -3.40 -3.26
C SER A 197 -0.96 -4.38 -2.67
N ARG A 198 -1.18 -4.88 -1.45
CA ARG A 198 -0.30 -5.88 -0.80
C ARG A 198 -0.24 -7.21 -1.52
N LEU A 199 -1.29 -7.52 -2.27
CA LEU A 199 -1.46 -8.79 -2.96
C LEU A 199 -1.37 -8.62 -4.49
N TYR A 200 -1.71 -7.43 -4.99
CA TYR A 200 -1.74 -7.06 -6.40
C TYR A 200 -1.14 -5.67 -6.64
N PRO A 201 0.15 -5.44 -6.31
CA PRO A 201 0.77 -4.13 -6.40
C PRO A 201 0.76 -3.56 -7.84
N GLU A 202 0.74 -4.41 -8.86
CA GLU A 202 0.66 -4.04 -10.27
C GLU A 202 -0.63 -3.30 -10.65
N MET A 203 -1.68 -3.32 -9.81
CA MET A 203 -2.87 -2.50 -10.04
C MET A 203 -2.55 -0.99 -10.08
N PHE A 204 -1.39 -0.58 -9.57
CA PHE A 204 -0.87 0.78 -9.62
C PHE A 204 0.16 1.02 -10.74
N SER A 205 0.39 0.07 -11.64
CA SER A 205 1.26 0.27 -12.81
C SER A 205 0.56 1.03 -13.94
N ASN A 206 -0.71 1.40 -13.77
CA ASN A 206 -1.51 2.13 -14.75
C ASN A 206 -1.29 3.66 -14.64
N THR A 207 -1.78 4.43 -15.61
CA THR A 207 -1.64 5.89 -15.61
C THR A 207 -2.39 6.60 -14.49
N GLU A 208 -3.27 5.91 -13.75
CA GLU A 208 -4.07 6.54 -12.69
C GLU A 208 -3.19 7.02 -11.52
N PHE A 209 -2.02 6.40 -11.29
CA PHE A 209 -1.09 6.90 -10.28
C PHE A 209 -0.47 8.26 -10.61
N GLU A 210 -0.61 8.76 -11.85
CA GLU A 210 -0.30 10.15 -12.20
C GLU A 210 -1.16 11.16 -11.43
N LEU A 211 -2.31 10.72 -10.87
CA LEU A 211 -3.12 11.54 -10.00
C LEU A 211 -2.37 12.00 -8.75
N ILE A 212 -1.39 11.24 -8.24
CA ILE A 212 -0.61 11.64 -7.07
C ILE A 212 0.24 12.89 -7.36
N PRO A 213 1.18 12.89 -8.34
CA PRO A 213 1.90 14.12 -8.70
C PRO A 213 0.98 15.29 -9.06
N ASN A 214 -0.16 15.02 -9.69
CA ASN A 214 -1.14 16.03 -10.11
C ASN A 214 -2.07 16.52 -9.00
N ASN A 215 -2.00 15.95 -7.80
CA ASN A 215 -2.82 16.35 -6.65
C ASN A 215 -2.00 16.44 -5.35
N CYS A 216 -0.67 16.38 -5.41
CA CYS A 216 0.19 16.26 -4.22
C CYS A 216 0.04 17.39 -3.18
N TRP A 217 -0.43 18.58 -3.61
CA TRP A 217 -0.71 19.70 -2.71
C TRP A 217 -2.01 19.53 -1.91
N LYS A 218 -2.85 18.56 -2.23
CA LYS A 218 -4.11 18.28 -1.54
C LYS A 218 -3.92 17.43 -0.29
N HIS A 219 -4.93 17.42 0.57
CA HIS A 219 -4.99 16.57 1.76
C HIS A 219 -4.80 15.09 1.37
N PRO A 220 -4.08 14.27 2.15
CA PRO A 220 -3.93 12.83 1.87
C PRO A 220 -5.26 12.05 1.90
N LEU A 221 -6.31 12.61 2.49
CA LEU A 221 -7.67 12.06 2.50
C LEU A 221 -8.61 12.74 1.49
N HIS A 222 -8.07 13.40 0.48
CA HIS A 222 -8.89 14.08 -0.53
C HIS A 222 -9.43 13.09 -1.57
N GLU A 223 -10.73 13.22 -1.84
CA GLU A 223 -11.53 12.43 -2.76
C GLU A 223 -10.99 12.39 -4.21
N ASN A 224 -10.31 13.44 -4.68
CA ASN A 224 -9.82 13.57 -6.07
C ASN A 224 -8.84 12.47 -6.51
N PHE A 225 -8.10 11.88 -5.58
CA PHE A 225 -7.09 10.86 -5.87
C PHE A 225 -7.14 9.73 -4.84
N ARG A 226 -8.31 9.55 -4.21
CA ARG A 226 -8.57 8.63 -3.09
C ARG A 226 -7.96 7.25 -3.30
N TYR A 227 -8.15 6.66 -4.47
CA TYR A 227 -7.70 5.30 -4.72
C TYR A 227 -6.17 5.17 -4.79
N GLN A 228 -5.48 6.27 -5.10
CA GLN A 228 -4.02 6.31 -5.21
C GLN A 228 -3.35 6.79 -3.92
N SER A 229 -4.08 7.37 -2.97
CA SER A 229 -3.54 7.98 -1.74
C SER A 229 -3.10 6.97 -0.66
N ILE A 230 -2.51 5.85 -1.09
CA ILE A 230 -2.08 4.76 -0.20
C ILE A 230 -0.75 5.05 0.52
N LEU A 231 -0.04 6.12 0.14
CA LEU A 231 1.35 6.40 0.53
C LEU A 231 1.52 6.69 2.03
N MET A 232 0.49 7.25 2.67
CA MET A 232 0.46 7.41 4.12
C MET A 232 0.48 6.05 4.82
N ASN A 233 -0.35 5.11 4.37
CA ASN A 233 -0.38 3.75 4.91
C ASN A 233 0.89 2.96 4.56
N GLU A 234 1.52 3.19 3.40
CA GLU A 234 2.85 2.64 3.08
C GLU A 234 3.88 3.06 4.14
N TYR A 235 3.97 4.36 4.43
CA TYR A 235 4.90 4.88 5.42
C TYR A 235 4.63 4.35 6.83
N TRP A 236 3.38 4.39 7.28
CA TRP A 236 3.01 3.85 8.59
C TRP A 236 3.45 2.40 8.73
N SER A 237 3.22 1.59 7.69
CA SER A 237 3.53 0.16 7.69
C SER A 237 5.04 -0.12 7.74
N GLU A 238 5.84 0.68 7.04
CA GLU A 238 7.29 0.57 7.14
C GLU A 238 7.83 0.99 8.50
N LYS A 239 7.19 1.99 9.13
CA LYS A 239 7.62 2.54 10.40
C LYS A 239 7.24 1.67 11.59
N HIS A 240 6.02 1.13 11.59
CA HIS A 240 5.42 0.47 12.73
C HIS A 240 5.15 -1.03 12.54
N GLY A 241 5.36 -1.56 11.35
CA GLY A 241 4.97 -2.92 10.98
C GLY A 241 3.68 -2.93 10.15
N ILE A 242 3.52 -3.98 9.34
CA ILE A 242 2.43 -4.11 8.36
C ILE A 242 1.02 -4.16 8.97
N ASP A 243 0.93 -4.50 10.25
CA ASP A 243 -0.31 -4.62 11.02
C ASP A 243 -0.82 -3.27 11.57
N ILE A 244 -0.03 -2.18 11.46
CA ILE A 244 -0.39 -0.87 12.01
C ILE A 244 -1.73 -0.36 11.48
N VAL A 245 -2.05 -0.58 10.21
CA VAL A 245 -3.32 -0.13 9.63
C VAL A 245 -4.48 -0.86 10.29
N GLY A 246 -4.40 -2.18 10.48
CA GLY A 246 -5.39 -2.94 11.24
C GLY A 246 -5.51 -2.46 12.70
N ASN A 247 -4.39 -2.10 13.34
CA ASN A 247 -4.37 -1.52 14.68
C ASN A 247 -5.05 -0.14 14.73
N VAL A 248 -4.90 0.70 13.70
CA VAL A 248 -5.58 1.99 13.58
C VAL A 248 -7.10 1.82 13.47
N TRP A 249 -7.56 0.88 12.64
CA TRP A 249 -8.98 0.53 12.52
C TRP A 249 -9.57 0.01 13.83
N ASN A 250 -8.89 -0.93 14.49
CA ASN A 250 -9.32 -1.51 15.76
C ASN A 250 -9.22 -0.54 16.94
N GLY A 251 -8.28 0.42 16.87
CA GLY A 251 -8.02 1.41 17.89
C GLY A 251 -8.87 2.68 17.76
N ALA A 252 -9.64 2.83 16.69
CA ALA A 252 -10.53 3.97 16.46
C ALA A 252 -11.63 4.07 17.53
N GLN A 253 -11.94 5.29 17.94
CA GLN A 253 -12.97 5.67 18.90
C GLN A 253 -14.06 6.49 18.19
N ASP A 254 -15.19 6.67 18.87
CA ASP A 254 -16.32 7.44 18.35
C ASP A 254 -15.88 8.79 17.78
N ARG A 255 -16.30 9.07 16.54
CA ARG A 255 -16.01 10.31 15.79
C ARG A 255 -14.54 10.59 15.47
N ASP A 256 -13.68 9.58 15.54
CA ASP A 256 -12.33 9.72 15.01
C ASP A 256 -12.32 9.72 13.48
N ASP A 257 -11.37 10.47 12.95
CA ASP A 257 -10.81 10.23 11.62
C ASP A 257 -9.56 9.31 11.74
N PRO A 258 -8.97 8.82 10.63
CA PRO A 258 -7.82 7.93 10.72
C PRO A 258 -6.57 8.56 11.33
N ILE A 259 -6.43 9.89 11.29
CA ILE A 259 -5.28 10.60 11.84
C ILE A 259 -5.41 10.71 13.37
N ASP A 260 -6.61 10.98 13.88
CA ASP A 260 -6.92 10.95 15.31
C ASP A 260 -6.64 9.56 15.90
N ALA A 261 -7.14 8.51 15.23
CA ALA A 261 -6.89 7.13 15.64
C ALA A 261 -5.42 6.75 15.57
N TYR A 262 -4.72 7.11 14.49
CA TYR A 262 -3.29 6.86 14.34
C TYR A 262 -2.47 7.50 15.46
N LYS A 263 -2.65 8.80 15.70
CA LYS A 263 -1.93 9.51 16.78
C LYS A 263 -2.14 8.84 18.14
N ARG A 264 -3.37 8.39 18.43
CA ARG A 264 -3.67 7.70 19.69
C ARG A 264 -3.01 6.33 19.77
N VAL A 265 -3.08 5.54 18.70
CA VAL A 265 -2.49 4.18 18.64
C VAL A 265 -0.96 4.24 18.76
N THR A 266 -0.31 5.17 18.05
CA THR A 266 1.15 5.32 18.06
C THR A 266 1.67 6.21 19.19
N LYS A 267 0.76 6.85 19.95
CA LYS A 267 1.07 7.76 21.07
C LYS A 267 1.93 8.94 20.68
N ILE A 268 1.68 9.50 19.49
CA ILE A 268 2.38 10.68 19.01
C ILE A 268 1.49 11.92 19.10
N ASN A 269 2.11 13.07 19.30
CA ASN A 269 1.41 14.36 19.27
C ASN A 269 1.35 14.92 17.83
N GLN A 270 0.67 16.06 17.68
CA GLN A 270 0.50 16.71 16.37
C GLN A 270 1.83 17.12 15.71
N GLN A 271 2.83 17.55 16.49
CA GLN A 271 4.14 17.92 15.96
C GLN A 271 4.86 16.71 15.37
N GLN A 272 4.87 15.60 16.09
CA GLN A 272 5.45 14.34 15.64
C GLN A 272 4.71 13.80 14.39
N PHE A 273 3.39 13.91 14.35
CA PHE A 273 2.60 13.54 13.17
C PHE A 273 2.95 14.41 11.95
N ASN A 274 3.07 15.73 12.13
CA ASN A 274 3.52 16.64 11.08
C ASN A 274 4.91 16.27 10.54
N ASP A 275 5.83 15.87 11.42
CA ASP A 275 7.19 15.49 11.03
C ASP A 275 7.19 14.15 10.25
N GLU A 276 6.30 13.22 10.61
CA GLU A 276 6.07 11.99 9.86
C GLU A 276 5.46 12.25 8.48
N MET A 277 4.42 13.08 8.39
CA MET A 277 3.83 13.44 7.10
C MET A 277 4.82 14.22 6.22
N PHE A 278 5.72 15.00 6.81
CA PHE A 278 6.80 15.63 6.06
C PHE A 278 7.77 14.60 5.49
N MET A 279 8.08 13.55 6.24
CA MET A 279 8.87 12.41 5.72
C MET A 279 8.13 11.70 4.58
N VAL A 280 6.80 11.52 4.66
CA VAL A 280 5.98 11.01 3.55
C VAL A 280 6.16 11.90 2.30
N ALA A 281 6.01 13.22 2.45
CA ALA A 281 6.19 14.17 1.36
C ALA A 281 7.59 14.11 0.74
N GLN A 282 8.64 13.95 1.55
CA GLN A 282 10.02 13.78 1.08
C GLN A 282 10.23 12.46 0.35
N LYS A 283 9.73 11.34 0.89
CA LYS A 283 9.83 10.01 0.27
C LYS A 283 9.10 9.95 -1.07
N ASN A 284 8.02 10.71 -1.23
CA ASN A 284 7.26 10.77 -2.47
C ASN A 284 8.07 11.34 -3.65
N ILE A 285 9.18 12.07 -3.43
CA ILE A 285 10.08 12.50 -4.53
C ILE A 285 10.57 11.30 -5.36
N LEU A 286 10.92 10.20 -4.70
CA LEU A 286 11.37 8.96 -5.33
C LEU A 286 10.39 7.80 -5.21
N PHE A 287 9.25 8.00 -4.52
CA PHE A 287 8.40 6.91 -4.03
C PHE A 287 9.21 5.82 -3.34
N ASP A 288 10.06 6.23 -2.38
CA ASP A 288 11.03 5.36 -1.70
C ASP A 288 10.38 4.43 -0.66
N TYR A 289 9.45 3.60 -1.09
CA TYR A 289 8.74 2.63 -0.27
C TYR A 289 9.14 1.21 -0.68
N LYS A 290 9.70 0.41 0.23
CA LYS A 290 10.19 -0.97 -0.01
C LYS A 290 9.23 -1.81 -0.85
N HIS A 291 7.94 -1.75 -0.53
CA HIS A 291 6.89 -2.51 -1.23
C HIS A 291 6.56 -1.94 -2.62
N MET A 292 6.36 -0.62 -2.71
CA MET A 292 5.82 0.01 -3.92
C MET A 292 6.87 0.64 -4.84
N LYS A 293 8.16 0.71 -4.43
CA LYS A 293 9.23 1.45 -5.11
C LYS A 293 9.34 1.11 -6.59
N ASN A 294 9.30 -0.19 -6.93
CA ASN A 294 9.43 -0.63 -8.31
C ASN A 294 8.21 -0.27 -9.17
N VAL A 295 7.01 -0.44 -8.60
CA VAL A 295 5.74 -0.11 -9.28
C VAL A 295 5.61 1.39 -9.50
N LEU A 296 6.02 2.20 -8.53
CA LEU A 296 5.82 3.64 -8.55
C LEU A 296 6.97 4.42 -9.20
N ARG A 297 8.12 3.77 -9.44
CA ARG A 297 9.29 4.35 -10.12
C ARG A 297 8.96 5.12 -11.40
N PRO A 298 8.05 4.66 -12.30
CA PRO A 298 7.72 5.39 -13.52
C PRO A 298 7.07 6.76 -13.30
N PHE A 299 6.51 7.03 -12.11
CA PHE A 299 5.82 8.29 -11.78
C PHE A 299 6.73 9.33 -11.13
N ARG A 300 8.00 8.99 -10.85
CA ARG A 300 9.00 9.94 -10.35
C ARG A 300 9.14 11.13 -11.31
N ASN A 301 9.52 12.28 -10.78
CA ASN A 301 9.78 13.51 -11.55
C ASN A 301 8.60 14.04 -12.38
N ARG A 302 7.36 13.60 -12.12
CA ARG A 302 6.13 14.09 -12.78
C ARG A 302 5.43 15.22 -12.04
N TYR A 303 6.04 15.73 -10.97
CA TYR A 303 5.51 16.84 -10.20
C TYR A 303 5.51 18.14 -11.02
N ASN A 304 4.40 18.88 -10.97
CA ASN A 304 4.19 20.08 -11.78
C ASN A 304 3.70 21.26 -10.93
N ILE A 305 4.40 21.55 -9.82
CA ILE A 305 4.13 22.74 -9.01
C ILE A 305 4.62 23.98 -9.75
N LYS A 306 3.72 24.96 -9.90
CA LYS A 306 4.01 26.26 -10.49
C LYS A 306 4.04 27.31 -9.39
N LEU A 307 5.07 28.15 -9.38
CA LEU A 307 5.18 29.27 -8.44
C LEU A 307 5.01 30.60 -9.17
N GLN A 308 4.36 31.55 -8.50
CA GLN A 308 4.24 32.93 -8.95
C GLN A 308 5.47 33.73 -8.49
N ASN A 309 6.02 34.55 -9.38
CA ASN A 309 7.09 35.49 -9.02
C ASN A 309 6.47 36.79 -8.50
N ASN A 310 6.89 37.21 -7.32
CA ASN A 310 6.54 38.49 -6.74
C ASN A 310 7.57 39.57 -7.13
N ALA A 311 7.15 40.83 -7.08
CA ALA A 311 8.02 41.97 -7.39
C ALA A 311 9.19 42.13 -6.38
N ASP A 312 9.04 41.59 -5.17
CA ASP A 312 10.08 41.56 -4.13
C ASP A 312 11.13 40.45 -4.34
N GLY A 313 11.05 39.71 -5.46
CA GLY A 313 11.95 38.60 -5.78
C GLY A 313 11.59 37.28 -5.09
N THR A 314 10.50 37.23 -4.32
CA THR A 314 10.03 35.96 -3.73
C THR A 314 9.22 35.13 -4.73
N TYR A 315 9.20 33.82 -4.52
CA TYR A 315 8.31 32.88 -5.18
C TYR A 315 7.15 32.56 -4.23
N GLN A 316 5.92 32.51 -4.73
CA GLN A 316 4.72 32.25 -3.93
C GLN A 316 3.89 31.12 -4.54
N ILE A 317 3.33 30.25 -3.70
CA ILE A 317 2.43 29.19 -4.14
C ILE A 317 1.09 29.81 -4.60
N PRO A 318 0.57 29.49 -5.79
CA PRO A 318 -0.69 30.05 -6.26
C PRO A 318 -1.89 29.36 -5.60
N PRO A 319 -3.08 30.00 -5.52
CA PRO A 319 -4.26 29.41 -4.89
C PRO A 319 -4.65 28.03 -5.43
N GLU A 320 -4.56 27.80 -6.74
CA GLU A 320 -4.96 26.54 -7.39
C GLU A 320 -4.07 25.33 -7.05
N GLN A 321 -2.86 25.57 -6.54
CA GLN A 321 -1.92 24.54 -6.09
C GLN A 321 -1.48 24.75 -4.64
N CYS A 322 -2.25 25.54 -3.88
CA CYS A 322 -1.93 25.82 -2.50
C CYS A 322 -1.97 24.53 -1.68
N THR A 323 -0.95 24.33 -0.84
CA THR A 323 -0.88 23.16 0.02
C THR A 323 -2.04 23.16 1.01
N GLN A 324 -2.81 22.08 1.07
CA GLN A 324 -3.79 21.80 2.11
C GLN A 324 -3.11 21.16 3.34
N SER A 325 -3.87 20.81 4.40
CA SER A 325 -3.27 20.11 5.56
C SER A 325 -2.58 18.82 5.09
N TYR A 326 -1.29 18.70 5.41
CA TYR A 326 -0.40 17.59 5.02
C TYR A 326 -0.17 17.42 3.51
N GLY A 327 -0.77 18.27 2.67
CA GLY A 327 -0.44 18.38 1.26
C GLY A 327 0.91 19.06 1.06
N TYR A 328 1.62 18.72 0.00
CA TYR A 328 3.00 19.13 -0.23
C TYR A 328 3.28 19.64 -1.64
N ALA A 329 4.32 20.46 -1.73
CA ALA A 329 4.79 21.12 -2.94
C ALA A 329 6.28 20.81 -3.15
N PRO A 330 6.62 19.86 -4.03
CA PRO A 330 8.01 19.58 -4.41
C PRO A 330 8.49 20.56 -5.49
N ILE A 331 9.65 21.17 -5.26
CA ILE A 331 10.23 22.23 -6.08
C ILE A 331 11.63 21.78 -6.52
N PRO A 332 11.85 21.45 -7.81
CA PRO A 332 13.16 21.01 -8.27
C PRO A 332 14.12 22.19 -8.32
N LEU A 333 15.30 22.03 -7.72
CA LEU A 333 16.33 23.05 -7.66
C LEU A 333 17.53 22.67 -8.54
N GLU A 334 18.26 23.69 -8.99
CA GLU A 334 19.62 23.55 -9.48
C GLU A 334 20.58 23.33 -8.30
N ILE A 335 21.56 22.45 -8.50
CA ILE A 335 22.59 22.18 -7.48
C ILE A 335 23.59 23.35 -7.49
N PRO A 336 23.71 24.11 -6.39
CA PRO A 336 24.58 25.27 -6.35
C PRO A 336 26.07 24.86 -6.36
N GLN A 337 26.90 25.61 -7.08
CA GLN A 337 28.35 25.33 -7.20
C GLN A 337 29.07 25.31 -5.84
N GLY A 338 28.63 26.09 -4.86
CA GLY A 338 29.20 26.15 -3.51
C GLY A 338 28.77 25.01 -2.57
N GLY A 339 27.94 24.06 -3.04
CA GLY A 339 27.47 22.95 -2.22
C GLY A 339 26.53 23.35 -1.07
N LYS A 340 26.09 24.61 -1.00
CA LYS A 340 25.12 25.10 -0.02
C LYS A 340 23.95 25.79 -0.72
N VAL A 341 22.74 25.53 -0.22
CA VAL A 341 21.52 26.20 -0.64
C VAL A 341 20.85 26.83 0.58
N THR A 342 20.34 28.04 0.44
CA THR A 342 19.56 28.73 1.45
C THR A 342 18.14 28.97 0.94
N VAL A 343 17.16 28.79 1.82
CA VAL A 343 15.78 29.20 1.62
C VAL A 343 15.35 30.12 2.76
N LYS A 344 14.71 31.25 2.43
CA LYS A 344 13.91 32.01 3.38
C LYS A 344 12.45 31.64 3.16
N PHE A 345 11.74 31.32 4.24
CA PHE A 345 10.36 30.86 4.19
C PHE A 345 9.46 31.78 5.03
N THR A 346 8.30 32.15 4.48
CA THR A 346 7.26 32.91 5.18
C THR A 346 5.89 32.31 4.85
N GLY A 347 5.17 31.84 5.87
CA GLY A 347 3.76 31.47 5.75
C GLY A 347 2.88 32.70 5.59
N ILE A 348 1.73 32.54 4.93
CA ILE A 348 0.77 33.60 4.65
C ILE A 348 -0.55 33.21 5.33
N THR A 349 -1.22 34.19 5.94
CA THR A 349 -2.54 34.04 6.58
C THR A 349 -3.37 35.28 6.27
N GLY A 350 -4.69 35.17 6.20
CA GLY A 350 -5.62 36.29 5.99
C GLY A 350 -5.62 36.90 4.58
N ASP A 351 -5.00 36.23 3.59
CA ASP A 351 -5.03 36.67 2.19
C ASP A 351 -6.28 36.09 1.50
N GLY A 352 -7.23 36.96 1.15
CA GLY A 352 -8.53 36.58 0.58
C GLY A 352 -8.49 35.90 -0.78
N ARG A 353 -7.31 35.72 -1.39
CA ARG A 353 -7.12 34.87 -2.58
C ARG A 353 -7.07 33.38 -2.24
N TYR A 354 -6.83 33.04 -0.97
CA TYR A 354 -6.77 31.67 -0.48
C TYR A 354 -7.94 31.38 0.45
N HIS A 355 -8.31 30.11 0.58
CA HIS A 355 -9.30 29.67 1.56
C HIS A 355 -8.61 29.35 2.89
N THR A 356 -8.52 30.34 3.78
CA THR A 356 -7.78 30.23 5.05
C THR A 356 -8.71 30.25 6.27
N ALA A 357 -9.68 29.33 6.30
CA ALA A 357 -10.69 29.27 7.37
C ALA A 357 -10.08 28.86 8.73
N ASN A 358 -8.89 28.25 8.74
CA ASN A 358 -8.22 27.71 9.92
C ASN A 358 -6.85 28.37 10.19
N ASP A 359 -6.68 29.65 9.83
CA ASP A 359 -5.43 30.43 10.06
C ASP A 359 -4.89 30.35 11.49
N LYS A 360 -5.77 30.18 12.49
CA LYS A 360 -5.39 30.03 13.92
C LYS A 360 -4.50 28.82 14.19
N VAL A 361 -4.56 27.78 13.35
CA VAL A 361 -3.76 26.57 13.45
C VAL A 361 -2.78 26.44 12.28
N ALA A 362 -2.58 27.51 11.51
CA ALA A 362 -1.69 27.51 10.37
C ALA A 362 -0.24 27.22 10.78
N GLY A 363 0.38 26.28 10.06
CA GLY A 363 1.75 25.87 10.26
C GLY A 363 2.28 25.18 9.01
N TRP A 364 3.60 25.10 8.89
CA TRP A 364 4.25 24.50 7.73
C TRP A 364 5.44 23.65 8.15
N ARG A 365 5.83 22.73 7.27
CA ARG A 365 7.15 22.09 7.26
C ARG A 365 7.83 22.34 5.93
N TYR A 366 9.13 22.58 5.97
CA TYR A 366 9.93 22.67 4.76
C TYR A 366 11.34 22.11 4.96
N GLY A 367 11.98 21.69 3.88
CA GLY A 367 13.25 20.99 3.91
C GLY A 367 13.63 20.43 2.55
N PHE A 368 14.75 19.72 2.48
CA PHE A 368 15.36 19.30 1.23
C PHE A 368 15.36 17.79 1.04
N VAL A 369 15.38 17.38 -0.22
CA VAL A 369 15.66 16.02 -0.67
C VAL A 369 16.82 16.07 -1.66
N ALA A 370 17.90 15.38 -1.33
CA ALA A 370 19.09 15.26 -2.18
C ALA A 370 19.17 13.84 -2.73
N VAL A 371 18.78 13.66 -3.99
CA VAL A 371 18.86 12.37 -4.70
C VAL A 371 20.32 12.08 -5.01
N LYS A 372 20.78 10.89 -4.63
CA LYS A 372 22.17 10.44 -4.82
C LYS A 372 22.47 10.17 -6.29
N SER A 373 23.74 9.98 -6.61
CA SER A 373 24.25 9.73 -7.97
C SER A 373 23.61 8.53 -8.65
N ASP A 374 23.17 7.52 -7.89
CA ASP A 374 22.46 6.34 -8.39
C ASP A 374 21.05 6.65 -8.92
N GLY A 375 20.43 7.76 -8.52
CA GLY A 375 19.05 8.10 -8.87
C GLY A 375 17.97 7.25 -8.17
N GLU A 376 18.38 6.36 -7.25
CA GLU A 376 17.50 5.41 -6.56
C GLU A 376 17.39 5.69 -5.07
N ASN A 377 18.36 6.38 -4.50
CA ASN A 377 18.41 6.69 -3.08
C ASN A 377 18.48 8.20 -2.87
N ALA A 378 18.01 8.68 -1.72
CA ALA A 378 18.08 10.08 -1.35
C ALA A 378 18.60 10.28 0.08
N VAL A 379 19.05 11.50 0.36
CA VAL A 379 19.24 12.01 1.72
C VAL A 379 18.10 13.00 1.99
N TYR A 380 17.38 12.77 3.08
CA TYR A 380 16.26 13.60 3.52
C TYR A 380 16.75 14.52 4.63
N SER A 381 16.55 15.83 4.50
CA SER A 381 16.84 16.75 5.60
C SER A 381 15.83 16.59 6.73
N ASN A 382 16.19 16.97 7.96
CA ASN A 382 15.20 17.15 9.01
C ASN A 382 14.16 18.21 8.60
N PRO A 383 12.90 18.07 9.07
CA PRO A 383 11.88 19.08 8.88
C PRO A 383 12.26 20.40 9.58
N THR A 384 12.03 21.53 8.92
CA THR A 384 12.06 22.86 9.54
C THR A 384 10.64 23.39 9.71
N THR A 385 10.32 23.92 10.89
CA THR A 385 9.02 24.54 11.16
C THR A 385 8.92 25.90 10.48
N GLY A 386 7.92 26.08 9.62
CA GLY A 386 7.55 27.37 9.05
C GLY A 386 6.43 28.04 9.85
N THR A 387 6.47 29.38 9.92
CA THR A 387 5.44 30.23 10.53
C THR A 387 5.19 31.46 9.64
N THR A 388 4.31 32.37 10.06
CA THR A 388 4.14 33.68 9.41
C THR A 388 5.33 34.62 9.61
N GLN A 389 6.23 34.31 10.56
CA GLN A 389 7.52 34.99 10.66
C GLN A 389 8.52 34.36 9.69
N THR A 390 9.27 35.21 9.00
CA THR A 390 10.29 34.76 8.06
C THR A 390 11.38 33.98 8.78
N SER A 391 11.53 32.71 8.41
CA SER A 391 12.60 31.82 8.89
C SER A 391 13.60 31.54 7.77
N THR A 392 14.83 31.16 8.12
CA THR A 392 15.89 30.87 7.15
C THR A 392 16.47 29.49 7.44
N LEU A 393 16.64 28.68 6.40
CA LEU A 393 17.31 27.39 6.44
C LEU A 393 18.44 27.37 5.41
N THR A 394 19.66 27.04 5.85
CA THR A 394 20.79 26.75 4.97
C THR A 394 21.12 25.27 5.05
N TYR A 395 21.12 24.60 3.90
CA TYR A 395 21.38 23.18 3.76
C TYR A 395 22.68 22.94 3.00
N THR A 396 23.54 22.07 3.56
CA THR A 396 24.75 21.61 2.87
C THR A 396 24.37 20.41 2.00
N VAL A 397 24.49 20.59 0.69
CA VAL A 397 24.16 19.58 -0.30
C VAL A 397 25.20 18.45 -0.21
N PRO A 398 24.77 17.19 0.04
CA PRO A 398 25.68 16.06 0.08
C PRO A 398 26.49 15.90 -1.20
N ALA A 399 27.77 15.51 -1.08
CA ALA A 399 28.60 15.20 -2.23
C ALA A 399 27.97 14.07 -3.07
N GLY A 400 28.05 14.19 -4.40
CA GLY A 400 27.44 13.21 -5.31
C GLY A 400 25.92 13.31 -5.46
N THR A 401 25.30 14.41 -5.00
CA THR A 401 23.90 14.71 -5.31
C THR A 401 23.70 14.87 -6.81
N LYS A 402 22.74 14.14 -7.38
CA LYS A 402 22.32 14.20 -8.78
C LYS A 402 21.15 15.16 -8.98
N GLU A 403 20.21 15.16 -8.03
CA GLU A 403 19.05 16.05 -8.06
C GLU A 403 18.78 16.61 -6.67
N LEU A 404 18.44 17.90 -6.62
CA LEU A 404 18.06 18.58 -5.39
C LEU A 404 16.62 19.07 -5.49
N TRP A 405 15.86 18.87 -4.43
CA TRP A 405 14.47 19.31 -4.31
C TRP A 405 14.28 20.04 -2.98
N LEU A 406 13.50 21.13 -3.00
CA LEU A 406 12.88 21.69 -1.81
C LEU A 406 11.46 21.11 -1.72
N VAL A 407 11.03 20.72 -0.52
CA VAL A 407 9.66 20.29 -0.24
C VAL A 407 9.08 21.24 0.78
N VAL A 408 7.87 21.73 0.52
CA VAL A 408 7.08 22.54 1.47
C VAL A 408 5.74 21.85 1.68
N MET A 409 5.29 21.73 2.92
CA MET A 409 4.06 21.03 3.30
C MET A 409 3.22 21.88 4.26
N GLY A 410 1.90 21.89 4.06
CA GLY A 410 0.96 22.39 5.07
C GLY A 410 1.01 21.48 6.31
N ALA A 411 1.22 22.04 7.49
CA ALA A 411 1.47 21.27 8.71
C ALA A 411 0.79 21.95 9.90
N PRO A 412 -0.54 21.81 10.04
CA PRO A 412 -1.28 22.56 11.04
C PRO A 412 -0.84 22.20 12.46
N THR A 413 -0.89 23.18 13.36
CA THR A 413 -0.49 23.01 14.77
C THR A 413 -1.47 22.15 15.56
N GLU A 414 -2.69 21.98 15.04
CA GLU A 414 -3.72 21.05 15.49
C GLU A 414 -4.31 20.32 14.29
N HIS A 415 -4.75 19.09 14.45
CA HIS A 415 -5.33 18.35 13.33
C HIS A 415 -6.70 18.93 12.93
N VAL A 416 -6.87 19.20 11.63
CA VAL A 416 -8.12 19.62 11.01
C VAL A 416 -8.58 18.48 10.10
N ARG A 417 -9.81 18.01 10.31
CA ARG A 417 -10.40 16.91 9.53
C ARG A 417 -10.75 17.38 8.13
N HIS A 418 -10.49 16.53 7.14
CA HIS A 418 -10.90 16.76 5.76
C HIS A 418 -12.30 16.19 5.53
N HIS A 419 -13.27 17.05 5.28
CA HIS A 419 -14.64 16.65 5.01
C HIS A 419 -14.77 16.22 3.54
N TRP A 420 -15.35 15.06 3.29
CA TRP A 420 -15.64 14.58 1.94
C TRP A 420 -16.71 15.45 1.30
N LYS A 421 -16.39 16.04 0.13
CA LYS A 421 -17.36 16.77 -0.70
C LYS A 421 -17.14 16.48 -2.18
N GLU A 422 -17.82 15.45 -2.70
CA GLU A 422 -17.64 15.04 -4.10
C GLU A 422 -17.91 16.20 -5.07
N GLY A 423 -16.88 16.61 -5.81
CA GLY A 423 -16.99 17.63 -6.85
C GLY A 423 -17.00 19.08 -6.37
N ASP A 424 -16.87 19.35 -5.06
CA ASP A 424 -16.76 20.71 -4.51
C ASP A 424 -15.58 20.86 -3.54
N ASN A 425 -14.48 21.37 -4.09
CA ASN A 425 -13.22 21.59 -3.36
C ASN A 425 -13.07 23.06 -2.94
N SER A 426 -14.10 23.90 -3.10
CA SER A 426 -13.99 25.36 -2.94
C SER A 426 -13.79 25.79 -1.49
N GLY A 427 -14.11 24.91 -0.54
CA GLY A 427 -13.94 25.12 0.91
C GLY A 427 -12.78 24.35 1.52
N ASP A 428 -11.85 23.83 0.73
CA ASP A 428 -10.68 23.13 1.28
C ASP A 428 -9.69 24.09 1.91
N GLU A 429 -9.20 23.78 3.11
CA GLU A 429 -8.24 24.64 3.82
C GLU A 429 -6.93 24.79 3.06
N HIS A 430 -6.46 26.03 2.89
CA HIS A 430 -5.19 26.38 2.27
C HIS A 430 -4.17 26.84 3.30
N PHE A 431 -2.92 26.45 3.08
CA PHE A 431 -1.75 26.85 3.85
C PHE A 431 -0.78 27.60 2.93
N PRO A 432 -1.05 28.87 2.58
CA PRO A 432 -0.23 29.60 1.61
C PRO A 432 1.12 30.02 2.16
N TRP A 433 2.11 30.16 1.28
CA TRP A 433 3.47 30.50 1.66
C TRP A 433 4.22 31.17 0.51
N LYS A 434 5.30 31.86 0.87
CA LYS A 434 6.29 32.38 -0.07
C LYS A 434 7.71 32.05 0.37
N ILE A 435 8.62 31.98 -0.59
CA ILE A 435 10.04 31.66 -0.39
C ILE A 435 10.97 32.59 -1.17
N ALA A 436 12.19 32.76 -0.66
CA ALA A 436 13.32 33.29 -1.40
C ALA A 436 14.45 32.25 -1.44
N LEU A 437 15.16 32.11 -2.56
CA LEU A 437 16.11 31.03 -2.81
C LEU A 437 17.49 31.55 -3.21
N SER A 438 18.55 30.89 -2.71
CA SER A 438 19.94 31.20 -3.08
C SER A 438 20.42 30.44 -4.31
N THR A 439 19.54 29.64 -4.91
CA THR A 439 19.77 28.86 -6.13
C THR A 439 18.54 29.01 -7.03
N CYS A 440 18.62 28.44 -8.22
CA CYS A 440 17.57 28.55 -9.23
C CYS A 440 16.64 27.33 -9.21
N ILE A 441 15.38 27.56 -9.58
CA ILE A 441 14.42 26.49 -9.83
C ILE A 441 14.76 25.85 -11.18
N ARG A 442 14.91 24.53 -11.20
CA ARG A 442 15.33 23.78 -12.39
C ARG A 442 14.34 24.00 -13.53
N GLY A 443 14.84 24.31 -14.72
CA GLY A 443 14.03 24.54 -15.90
C GLY A 443 13.33 25.91 -15.97
N GLN A 444 13.56 26.80 -14.98
CA GLN A 444 13.10 28.18 -15.02
C GLN A 444 14.26 29.15 -15.26
N ARG A 445 13.95 30.39 -15.64
CA ARG A 445 14.97 31.44 -15.75
C ARG A 445 15.60 31.66 -14.37
N CYS A 446 16.92 31.53 -14.32
CA CYS A 446 17.67 31.64 -13.08
C CYS A 446 17.69 33.09 -12.56
N ASN A 447 17.14 33.32 -11.36
CA ASN A 447 17.17 34.60 -10.66
C ASN A 447 17.17 34.37 -9.13
N PRO A 448 18.32 33.99 -8.53
CA PRO A 448 18.42 33.80 -7.09
C PRO A 448 18.07 35.10 -6.36
N SER A 449 17.13 35.03 -5.41
CA SER A 449 16.62 36.20 -4.69
C SER A 449 17.35 36.49 -3.38
N ILE A 450 18.25 35.60 -2.97
CA ILE A 450 19.12 35.80 -1.81
C ILE A 450 20.56 35.41 -2.15
N GLN A 451 21.51 36.16 -1.60
CA GLN A 451 22.92 35.76 -1.59
C GLN A 451 23.10 34.59 -0.60
N VAL A 452 24.02 33.67 -0.89
CA VAL A 452 24.35 32.57 0.03
C VAL A 452 25.05 33.15 1.26
N ASP A 453 24.41 33.07 2.43
CA ASP A 453 25.07 33.41 3.69
C ASP A 453 25.95 32.24 4.16
N ASN A 454 27.27 32.40 4.03
CA ASN A 454 28.25 31.40 4.46
C ASN A 454 28.51 31.41 5.98
N ASN A 455 27.98 32.40 6.71
CA ASN A 455 28.25 32.67 8.12
C ASN A 455 27.03 32.50 9.05
N ALA A 456 25.87 32.09 8.54
CA ALA A 456 24.68 31.85 9.36
C ALA A 456 24.98 30.78 10.44
N PRO A 457 24.68 31.04 11.72
CA PRO A 457 24.80 30.03 12.78
C PRO A 457 23.98 28.81 12.40
N GLN A 458 24.53 27.61 12.60
CA GLN A 458 23.78 26.39 12.36
C GLN A 458 22.52 26.37 13.25
N GLY A 459 21.36 26.64 12.67
CA GLY A 459 20.10 26.14 13.23
C GLY A 459 20.26 24.63 13.31
N SER A 460 20.03 24.06 14.50
CA SER A 460 20.38 22.68 14.86
C SER A 460 19.94 21.67 13.79
N SER A 461 20.87 21.35 12.89
CA SER A 461 20.76 20.25 11.94
C SER A 461 21.67 19.15 12.46
N SER A 462 21.16 18.38 13.42
CA SER A 462 21.69 17.04 13.64
C SER A 462 21.38 16.24 12.39
N ASN A 463 22.37 16.07 11.52
CA ASN A 463 22.34 15.07 10.46
C ASN A 463 22.26 13.69 11.10
N ASN A 464 21.05 13.26 11.46
CA ASN A 464 20.77 11.88 11.75
C ASN A 464 20.18 11.30 10.46
N ALA A 465 20.98 10.49 9.77
CA ALA A 465 20.39 9.43 8.97
C ALA A 465 19.49 8.63 9.91
N ALA A 466 18.18 8.68 9.69
CA ALA A 466 17.25 7.84 10.42
C ALA A 466 17.43 6.39 9.92
N ASP A 467 18.46 5.72 10.45
CA ASP A 467 18.45 4.27 10.54
C ASP A 467 17.40 3.88 11.59
N VAL A 468 16.43 3.08 11.13
CA VAL A 468 15.40 2.45 11.95
C VAL A 468 16.09 1.57 13.01
N PRO A 469 15.71 1.64 14.31
CA PRO A 469 16.51 1.06 15.39
C PRO A 469 16.41 -0.47 15.44
N ALA A 470 17.55 -1.16 15.40
CA ALA A 470 17.70 -2.54 15.86
C ALA A 470 18.22 -2.54 17.30
N THR A 471 17.47 -3.16 18.20
CA THR A 471 17.81 -3.36 19.61
C THR A 471 18.91 -4.42 19.77
N ASN A 472 19.97 -4.13 20.51
CA ASN A 472 20.93 -5.13 21.04
C ASN A 472 20.77 -5.31 22.55
N PRO A 473 21.06 -6.51 23.10
CA PRO A 473 22.25 -6.66 23.96
C PRO A 473 22.93 -8.06 23.84
N PRO A 474 24.01 -8.36 24.60
CA PRO A 474 25.36 -7.84 24.51
C PRO A 474 26.41 -8.91 24.08
N ALA A 475 27.62 -8.40 23.82
CA ALA A 475 28.88 -9.01 23.41
C ALA A 475 29.24 -10.43 23.92
N ASN A 476 29.96 -11.18 23.07
CA ASN A 476 31.22 -11.86 23.39
C ASN A 476 31.95 -12.35 22.11
N ASN A 477 33.16 -11.84 21.86
CA ASN A 477 34.15 -12.43 20.94
C ASN A 477 35.03 -13.44 21.72
N PRO A 478 35.62 -14.46 21.06
CA PRO A 478 37.06 -14.36 20.71
C PRO A 478 37.41 -15.12 19.37
N PRO A 479 38.68 -15.35 18.99
CA PRO A 479 39.34 -14.71 17.84
C PRO A 479 39.56 -15.63 16.61
N ALA A 480 39.96 -15.00 15.51
CA ALA A 480 40.26 -15.57 14.21
C ALA A 480 41.43 -16.59 14.18
N THR A 481 41.35 -17.57 13.26
CA THR A 481 42.51 -18.23 12.64
C THR A 481 42.25 -18.59 11.18
N ASN A 482 43.31 -18.42 10.38
CA ASN A 482 43.40 -18.39 8.91
C ASN A 482 43.32 -19.76 8.19
N GLN A 483 42.62 -19.75 7.03
CA GLN A 483 42.97 -20.26 5.66
C GLN A 483 43.33 -21.76 5.44
N PRO A 484 43.30 -22.32 4.20
CA PRO A 484 42.71 -21.89 2.91
C PRO A 484 41.91 -22.98 2.13
N SER A 485 41.18 -22.47 1.12
CA SER A 485 40.85 -23.04 -0.21
C SER A 485 40.01 -24.32 -0.37
N THR A 486 38.77 -24.12 -0.86
CA THR A 486 38.28 -24.81 -2.07
C THR A 486 37.61 -23.78 -2.98
N ASP A 487 38.08 -23.76 -4.22
CA ASP A 487 37.64 -23.00 -5.40
C ASP A 487 36.13 -22.67 -5.44
N ASN A 488 35.78 -21.39 -5.24
CA ASN A 488 34.39 -20.89 -5.29
C ASN A 488 34.18 -19.99 -6.52
N SER A 489 34.75 -20.36 -7.67
CA SER A 489 34.63 -19.58 -8.91
C SER A 489 33.28 -19.73 -9.63
N LYS A 490 32.36 -20.61 -9.18
CA LYS A 490 30.98 -20.74 -9.71
C LYS A 490 30.00 -21.17 -8.60
N CYS A 491 29.01 -20.33 -8.28
CA CYS A 491 27.90 -20.61 -7.36
C CYS A 491 26.56 -20.39 -8.07
N PHE A 492 25.46 -20.96 -7.56
CA PHE A 492 24.16 -20.88 -8.25
C PHE A 492 23.69 -19.44 -8.50
N SER A 493 24.06 -18.50 -7.63
CA SER A 493 23.57 -17.13 -7.63
C SER A 493 24.11 -16.28 -8.79
N THR A 494 25.19 -16.71 -9.46
CA THR A 494 25.80 -15.90 -10.53
C THR A 494 24.90 -15.74 -11.74
N VAL A 495 24.07 -16.75 -12.06
CA VAL A 495 23.08 -16.63 -13.15
C VAL A 495 21.90 -15.74 -12.79
N LEU A 496 21.68 -15.51 -11.48
CA LEU A 496 20.70 -14.57 -10.93
C LEU A 496 21.26 -13.15 -10.81
N GLY A 497 22.53 -12.93 -11.16
CA GLY A 497 23.21 -11.63 -11.07
C GLY A 497 23.87 -11.33 -9.71
N TYR A 498 23.98 -12.31 -8.82
CA TYR A 498 24.59 -12.13 -7.49
C TYR A 498 25.94 -12.87 -7.38
N PRO A 499 26.96 -12.27 -6.73
CA PRO A 499 28.27 -12.89 -6.57
C PRO A 499 28.22 -14.12 -5.64
N CYS A 500 29.26 -14.94 -5.67
CA CYS A 500 29.45 -16.00 -4.69
C CYS A 500 29.98 -15.43 -3.38
N CYS A 501 29.53 -15.98 -2.26
CA CYS A 501 30.10 -15.64 -0.95
C CYS A 501 31.56 -16.09 -0.90
N LYS A 502 32.46 -15.17 -0.52
CA LYS A 502 33.91 -15.40 -0.48
C LYS A 502 34.39 -15.76 0.92
N ASN A 503 33.74 -15.20 1.94
CA ASN A 503 34.17 -15.20 3.34
C ASN A 503 33.13 -15.85 4.26
N THR A 504 31.83 -15.64 4.03
CA THR A 504 30.75 -16.20 4.86
C THR A 504 30.30 -17.57 4.36
N LYS A 505 30.04 -18.45 5.33
CA LYS A 505 29.32 -19.72 5.14
C LYS A 505 28.02 -19.75 5.94
N GLU A 506 27.68 -18.64 6.61
CA GLU A 506 26.45 -18.50 7.38
C GLU A 506 25.28 -18.27 6.43
N VAL A 507 24.29 -19.15 6.49
CA VAL A 507 23.11 -19.09 5.64
C VAL A 507 22.12 -18.11 6.25
N SER A 508 21.98 -16.93 5.63
CA SER A 508 20.98 -15.93 6.02
C SER A 508 19.57 -16.35 5.60
N VAL A 509 19.43 -16.91 4.39
CA VAL A 509 18.17 -17.48 3.90
C VAL A 509 18.45 -18.64 2.95
N LYS A 510 17.55 -19.60 2.90
CA LYS A 510 17.60 -20.72 1.94
C LYS A 510 16.30 -20.78 1.19
N ASP A 511 16.36 -20.76 -0.13
CA ASP A 511 15.23 -20.94 -1.03
C ASP A 511 15.46 -22.13 -1.96
N CYS A 512 14.66 -22.23 -3.02
CA CYS A 512 14.77 -23.30 -4.00
C CYS A 512 15.89 -23.09 -5.05
N ASP A 513 16.47 -21.89 -5.12
CA ASP A 513 17.65 -21.60 -5.93
C ASP A 513 18.93 -22.01 -5.19
N GLY A 514 18.99 -21.78 -3.88
CA GLY A 514 20.06 -22.27 -3.04
C GLY A 514 20.14 -21.60 -1.67
N SER A 515 21.33 -21.67 -1.07
CA SER A 515 21.60 -21.03 0.23
C SER A 515 22.27 -19.68 0.02
N TRP A 516 21.74 -18.64 0.62
CA TRP A 516 22.21 -17.27 0.48
C TRP A 516 22.91 -16.79 1.75
N GLY A 517 23.97 -16.01 1.56
CA GLY A 517 24.65 -15.28 2.62
C GLY A 517 24.67 -13.79 2.31
N VAL A 518 25.18 -13.02 3.28
CA VAL A 518 25.38 -11.57 3.14
C VAL A 518 26.83 -11.22 3.46
N GLU A 519 27.50 -10.51 2.55
CA GLU A 519 28.85 -9.98 2.72
C GLU A 519 28.90 -8.51 2.31
N ASN A 520 29.48 -7.65 3.16
CA ASN A 520 29.54 -6.19 2.92
C ASN A 520 28.16 -5.61 2.55
N ASP A 521 27.12 -6.02 3.28
CA ASP A 521 25.72 -5.64 3.04
C ASP A 521 25.16 -6.01 1.64
N GLN A 522 25.79 -6.96 0.95
CA GLN A 522 25.34 -7.48 -0.35
C GLN A 522 25.01 -8.98 -0.28
N TRP A 523 23.93 -9.38 -0.96
CA TRP A 523 23.54 -10.78 -1.12
C TRP A 523 24.55 -11.54 -1.99
N CYS A 524 24.89 -12.74 -1.54
CA CYS A 524 25.77 -13.65 -2.25
C CYS A 524 25.30 -15.10 -2.14
N GLY A 525 25.62 -15.94 -3.13
CA GLY A 525 25.29 -17.37 -3.11
C GLY A 525 26.35 -18.19 -2.37
N ILE A 526 25.91 -19.04 -1.45
CA ILE A 526 26.76 -19.99 -0.72
C ILE A 526 26.71 -21.35 -1.45
N GLY A 527 27.75 -21.61 -2.26
CA GLY A 527 27.90 -22.86 -3.00
C GLY A 527 26.85 -23.05 -4.09
N GLY A 528 26.53 -24.32 -4.39
CA GLY A 528 25.57 -24.71 -5.43
C GLY A 528 26.07 -24.50 -6.86
N THR A 529 25.64 -25.33 -7.80
CA THR A 529 25.98 -25.14 -9.22
C THR A 529 24.94 -24.23 -9.89
N PRO A 530 25.35 -23.25 -10.72
CA PRO A 530 24.44 -22.53 -11.61
C PRO A 530 23.46 -23.47 -12.31
N VAL A 531 22.21 -23.04 -12.43
CA VAL A 531 21.22 -23.77 -13.23
C VAL A 531 21.77 -23.91 -14.64
N ASN A 532 21.85 -25.15 -15.14
CA ASN A 532 22.34 -25.39 -16.48
C ASN A 532 21.24 -25.01 -17.49
N LEU A 533 21.37 -23.82 -18.08
CA LEU A 533 20.41 -23.29 -19.04
C LEU A 533 20.55 -23.94 -20.44
N ASP A 534 21.51 -24.85 -20.67
CA ASP A 534 21.74 -25.44 -22.00
C ASP A 534 20.65 -26.45 -22.40
N ASN A 535 20.03 -27.14 -21.43
CA ASN A 535 18.97 -28.13 -21.67
C ASN A 535 17.55 -27.56 -21.62
N CYS A 536 17.43 -26.24 -21.74
CA CYS A 536 16.17 -25.54 -21.62
C CYS A 536 15.28 -25.73 -22.85
N TRP A 537 14.12 -26.34 -22.62
CA TRP A 537 13.15 -26.66 -23.66
C TRP A 537 12.58 -25.40 -24.35
N ALA A 538 12.48 -24.27 -23.63
CA ALA A 538 11.95 -23.02 -24.16
C ALA A 538 12.83 -22.36 -25.23
N LYS A 539 14.15 -22.63 -25.23
CA LYS A 539 15.07 -22.13 -26.29
C LYS A 539 14.67 -22.61 -27.68
N LYS A 540 14.15 -23.85 -27.79
CA LYS A 540 13.68 -24.41 -29.07
C LYS A 540 12.42 -23.71 -29.61
N LEU A 541 11.71 -23.00 -28.74
CA LEU A 541 10.50 -22.24 -29.05
C LEU A 541 10.78 -20.75 -29.25
N GLY A 542 12.06 -20.33 -29.18
CA GLY A 542 12.48 -18.93 -29.34
C GLY A 542 12.48 -18.09 -28.06
N TYR A 543 12.31 -18.70 -26.88
CA TYR A 543 12.25 -18.02 -25.59
C TYR A 543 13.48 -18.31 -24.72
N SER A 544 13.79 -17.40 -23.78
CA SER A 544 14.86 -17.59 -22.80
C SER A 544 14.48 -18.60 -21.72
N CYS A 545 15.41 -18.93 -20.84
CA CYS A 545 15.19 -19.79 -19.68
C CYS A 545 15.13 -18.92 -18.46
N CYS A 546 14.28 -19.27 -17.49
CA CYS A 546 14.23 -18.51 -16.26
C CYS A 546 15.53 -18.75 -15.50
N ALA A 547 16.14 -17.67 -15.01
CA ALA A 547 17.37 -17.72 -14.27
C ALA A 547 17.16 -18.38 -12.89
N SER A 548 15.97 -18.19 -12.31
CA SER A 548 15.54 -18.81 -11.06
C SER A 548 14.74 -20.09 -11.29
N LYS A 549 15.04 -21.14 -10.49
CA LYS A 549 14.20 -22.32 -10.30
C LYS A 549 12.92 -21.99 -9.52
N CYS A 550 12.95 -20.90 -8.76
CA CYS A 550 11.83 -20.37 -8.00
C CYS A 550 10.99 -19.37 -8.81
N ALA A 551 11.26 -19.19 -10.10
CA ALA A 551 10.46 -18.33 -10.96
C ALA A 551 8.97 -18.69 -10.84
N GLU A 552 8.14 -17.67 -10.65
CA GLU A 552 6.69 -17.83 -10.55
C GLU A 552 6.16 -18.46 -11.85
N VAL A 553 5.28 -19.45 -11.69
CA VAL A 553 4.69 -20.15 -12.83
C VAL A 553 3.47 -19.35 -13.30
N TYR A 554 3.65 -18.54 -14.35
CA TYR A 554 2.56 -17.76 -14.96
C TYR A 554 1.67 -18.60 -15.87
N TYR A 555 2.23 -19.64 -16.48
CA TYR A 555 1.52 -20.48 -17.43
C TYR A 555 2.14 -21.88 -17.49
N THR A 556 1.35 -22.91 -17.77
CA THR A 556 1.84 -24.28 -17.95
C THR A 556 1.17 -24.88 -19.17
N ASP A 557 1.96 -25.44 -20.08
CA ASP A 557 1.49 -26.11 -21.30
C ASP A 557 2.14 -27.49 -21.46
N ALA A 558 1.99 -28.10 -22.65
CA ALA A 558 2.58 -29.39 -22.97
C ALA A 558 4.12 -29.38 -23.04
N ASN A 559 4.76 -28.21 -23.15
CA ASN A 559 6.21 -28.06 -23.24
C ASN A 559 6.85 -27.90 -21.86
N GLY A 560 6.17 -27.23 -20.92
CA GLY A 560 6.61 -27.11 -19.53
C GLY A 560 5.99 -25.94 -18.78
N LYS A 561 6.64 -25.55 -17.68
CA LYS A 561 6.23 -24.41 -16.84
C LYS A 561 6.89 -23.13 -17.34
N TRP A 562 6.09 -22.12 -17.61
CA TRP A 562 6.54 -20.82 -18.09
C TRP A 562 6.56 -19.80 -16.95
N GLY A 563 7.65 -19.03 -16.89
CA GLY A 563 7.82 -17.88 -16.02
C GLY A 563 7.93 -16.58 -16.83
N VAL A 564 7.96 -15.45 -16.13
CA VAL A 564 8.24 -14.14 -16.72
C VAL A 564 9.34 -13.47 -15.90
N GLU A 565 10.46 -13.16 -16.54
CA GLU A 565 11.58 -12.44 -15.92
C GLU A 565 11.91 -11.21 -16.77
N ASN A 566 12.08 -10.05 -16.15
CA ASN A 566 12.35 -8.77 -16.84
C ASN A 566 11.34 -8.46 -17.97
N GLY A 567 10.06 -8.82 -17.77
CA GLY A 567 8.99 -8.60 -18.75
C GLY A 567 9.06 -9.51 -19.98
N LYS A 568 9.85 -10.59 -19.97
CA LYS A 568 9.97 -11.56 -21.06
C LYS A 568 9.62 -12.96 -20.60
N TRP A 569 8.89 -13.69 -21.43
CA TRP A 569 8.57 -15.10 -21.21
C TRP A 569 9.84 -15.95 -21.18
N CYS A 570 9.92 -16.84 -20.20
CA CYS A 570 11.01 -17.76 -20.03
C CYS A 570 10.53 -19.17 -19.64
N GLY A 571 11.26 -20.21 -20.02
CA GLY A 571 10.98 -21.58 -19.59
C GLY A 571 11.62 -21.89 -18.25
N ILE A 572 10.84 -22.40 -17.30
CA ILE A 572 11.31 -22.85 -15.99
C ILE A 572 11.84 -24.29 -16.14
N ILE A 573 13.06 -24.51 -15.66
CA ILE A 573 13.73 -25.81 -15.66
C ILE A 573 14.04 -26.23 -14.22
N ALA A 574 13.95 -27.53 -13.94
CA ALA A 574 14.12 -28.11 -12.61
C ALA A 574 15.59 -28.17 -12.15
#